data_AF-A0A7X6AS54-F1
#
_entry.id   AF-A0A7X6AS54-F1
#
_cell.length_a   1.000
_cell.length_b   1.000
_cell.length_c   1.000
_cell.angle_alpha   90.00
_cell.angle_beta   90.00
_cell.angle_gamma   90.00
#
_symmetry.space_group_name_H-M   'P 1'
#
loop_
_entity.id
_entity.type
_entity.pdbx_description
1 polymer ?
#
loop_
_entity_poly.entity_id
_entity_poly.type
_entity_poly.pdbx_seq_one_letter_code
_entity_poly.pdbx_strand_id
1 'polypeptide(L)'
;SWGDEITDKARNALIWFFVIVAGYIAIRLEWKMAVGALVAVAHDIIISVGVYSLFQFEVTPATVIAFLTIMGYSLYDTIVVYDKVREIDGRL
;
A
#
# COMPACT_ATOMS: atom_id res chain seq x y z
N SER A 1 23.97 15.12 2.08
CA SER A 1 24.82 14.37 1.13
C SER A 1 23.94 13.79 0.03
N TRP A 2 24.49 13.26 -1.06
CA TRP A 2 23.71 12.61 -2.12
C TRP A 2 22.83 11.45 -1.60
N GLY A 3 23.30 10.72 -0.57
CA GLY A 3 22.55 9.62 0.05
C GLY A 3 21.33 10.09 0.85
N ASP A 4 21.43 11.21 1.57
CA ASP A 4 20.32 11.77 2.35
C ASP A 4 19.18 12.20 1.43
N GLU A 5 19.51 12.82 0.30
CA GLU A 5 18.51 13.29 -0.67
C GLU A 5 17.74 12.13 -1.33
N ILE A 6 18.42 11.02 -1.58
CA ILE A 6 17.79 9.80 -2.10
C ILE A 6 16.92 9.12 -1.04
N THR A 7 17.39 9.06 0.20
CA THR A 7 16.63 8.49 1.32
C THR A 7 15.36 9.30 1.56
N ASP A 8 15.45 10.63 1.50
CA ASP A 8 14.31 11.53 1.61
C ASP A 8 13.30 11.33 0.47
N LYS A 9 13.77 11.20 -0.77
CA LYS A 9 12.91 10.91 -1.93
C LYS A 9 12.20 9.56 -1.79
N ALA A 10 12.91 8.53 -1.33
CA ALA A 10 12.36 7.19 -1.13
C ALA A 10 11.30 7.17 -0.03
N ARG A 11 11.57 7.84 1.10
CA ARG A 11 10.57 8.04 2.17
C ARG A 11 9.34 8.77 1.66
N ASN A 12 9.53 9.87 0.93
CA ASN A 12 8.41 10.66 0.42
C ASN A 12 7.59 9.87 -0.61
N ALA A 13 8.23 9.04 -1.45
CA ALA A 13 7.53 8.17 -2.40
C ALA A 13 6.62 7.15 -1.69
N LEU A 14 7.08 6.54 -0.60
CA LEU A 14 6.27 5.64 0.23
C LEU A 14 5.05 6.35 0.82
N ILE A 15 5.25 7.55 1.39
CA ILE A 15 4.16 8.34 1.98
C ILE A 15 3.12 8.69 0.91
N TRP A 16 3.56 9.24 -0.23
CA TRP A 16 2.65 9.60 -1.32
C TRP A 16 1.91 8.40 -1.89
N PHE A 17 2.57 7.24 -2.01
CA PHE A 17 1.90 6.01 -2.42
C PHE A 17 0.74 5.65 -1.50
N PHE A 18 0.97 5.59 -0.18
CA PHE A 18 -0.08 5.22 0.76
C PHE A 18 -1.23 6.23 0.80
N VAL A 19 -0.94 7.53 0.68
CA VAL A 19 -1.96 8.58 0.59
C VAL A 19 -2.81 8.42 -0.67
N ILE A 20 -2.19 8.22 -1.82
CA ILE A 20 -2.88 8.04 -3.11
C ILE A 20 -3.74 6.77 -3.07
N VAL A 21 -3.20 5.67 -2.56
CA VAL A 21 -3.92 4.38 -2.47
C VAL A 21 -5.09 4.47 -1.50
N ALA A 22 -4.90 5.02 -0.30
CA ALA A 22 -6.00 5.23 0.66
C ALA A 22 -7.08 6.14 0.07
N GLY A 23 -6.70 7.22 -0.61
CA GLY A 23 -7.63 8.11 -1.31
C GLY A 23 -8.39 7.41 -2.43
N TYR A 24 -7.71 6.63 -3.26
CA TYR A 24 -8.32 5.85 -4.33
C TYR A 24 -9.35 4.85 -3.78
N ILE A 25 -8.95 4.09 -2.75
CA ILE A 25 -9.81 3.14 -2.04
C ILE A 25 -11.06 3.84 -1.50
N ALA A 26 -10.89 4.97 -0.80
CA ALA A 26 -11.98 5.69 -0.17
C ALA A 26 -13.03 6.20 -1.17
N ILE A 27 -12.62 6.54 -2.41
CA ILE A 27 -13.52 7.02 -3.46
C ILE A 27 -14.16 5.85 -4.23
N ARG A 28 -13.41 4.76 -4.43
CA ARG A 28 -13.84 3.65 -5.29
C ARG A 28 -14.69 2.59 -4.58
N LEU A 29 -14.52 2.44 -3.27
CA LEU A 29 -15.14 1.39 -2.45
C LEU A 29 -16.23 1.93 -1.54
N GLU A 30 -17.25 1.11 -1.31
CA GLU A 30 -18.29 1.40 -0.34
C GLU A 30 -17.77 1.34 1.10
N TRP A 31 -18.43 2.05 2.01
CA TRP A 31 -17.97 2.23 3.40
C TRP A 31 -17.57 0.93 4.11
N LYS A 32 -18.33 -0.16 3.93
CA LYS A 32 -18.03 -1.47 4.53
C LYS A 32 -16.74 -2.09 3.97
N MET A 33 -16.47 -1.89 2.69
CA MET A 33 -15.27 -2.38 2.01
C MET A 33 -14.06 -1.46 2.23
N ALA A 34 -14.29 -0.14 2.33
CA ALA A 34 -13.26 0.85 2.60
C ALA A 34 -12.54 0.60 3.93
N VAL A 35 -13.27 0.19 4.98
CA VAL A 35 -12.67 -0.18 6.28
C VAL A 35 -11.73 -1.38 6.14
N GLY A 36 -12.14 -2.43 5.44
CA GLY A 36 -11.29 -3.61 5.21
C GLY A 36 -10.02 -3.27 4.43
N ALA A 37 -10.17 -2.43 3.41
CA ALA A 37 -9.05 -1.96 2.60
C ALA A 37 -8.08 -1.05 3.38
N LEU A 38 -8.58 -0.17 4.25
CA LEU A 38 -7.74 0.63 5.15
C LEU A 38 -6.97 -0.24 6.15
N VAL A 39 -7.59 -1.30 6.67
CA VAL A 39 -6.91 -2.27 7.55
C VAL A 39 -5.82 -3.03 6.79
N ALA A 40 -6.06 -3.42 5.54
CA ALA A 40 -5.04 -4.05 4.70
C ALA A 40 -3.83 -3.13 4.49
N VAL A 41 -4.06 -1.85 4.16
CA VAL A 41 -2.98 -0.86 4.03
C VAL A 41 -2.21 -0.67 5.34
N ALA A 42 -2.91 -0.59 6.47
CA ALA A 42 -2.26 -0.46 7.77
C ALA A 42 -1.39 -1.70 8.10
N HIS A 43 -1.89 -2.89 7.79
CA HIS A 43 -1.15 -4.15 7.94
C HIS A 43 0.11 -4.18 7.07
N ASP A 44 0.02 -3.76 5.80
CA ASP A 44 1.17 -3.72 4.89
C ASP A 44 2.27 -2.78 5.39
N ILE A 45 1.90 -1.63 5.98
CA ILE A 45 2.85 -0.70 6.61
C ILE A 45 3.51 -1.34 7.83
N ILE A 46 2.73 -1.97 8.71
CA ILE A 46 3.24 -2.61 9.93
C ILE A 46 4.22 -3.72 9.59
N ILE A 47 3.89 -4.59 8.63
CA ILE A 47 4.79 -5.67 8.22
C ILE A 47 6.04 -5.10 7.55
N SER A 48 5.90 -4.16 6.61
CA SER A 48 7.04 -3.62 5.87
C SER A 48 8.03 -2.93 6.81
N VAL A 49 7.56 -2.05 7.70
CA VAL A 49 8.41 -1.36 8.68
C VAL A 49 8.91 -2.33 9.76
N GLY A 50 8.06 -3.26 10.21
CA GLY A 50 8.39 -4.25 11.24
C GLY A 50 9.52 -5.19 10.81
N VAL A 51 9.45 -5.73 9.60
CA VAL A 51 10.51 -6.61 9.06
C VAL A 51 11.81 -5.84 8.89
N TYR A 52 11.77 -4.64 8.32
CA TYR A 52 12.99 -3.84 8.11
C TYR A 52 13.65 -3.42 9.42
N SER A 53 12.84 -3.03 10.42
CA SER A 53 13.35 -2.66 11.74
C SER A 53 13.87 -3.87 12.53
N LEU A 54 13.27 -5.04 12.39
CA LEU A 54 13.73 -6.25 13.11
C LEU A 54 15.04 -6.81 12.56
N PHE A 55 15.14 -6.91 11.23
CA PHE A 55 16.31 -7.51 10.57
C PHE A 55 17.40 -6.50 10.21
N GLN A 56 17.19 -5.21 10.50
CA GLN A 56 18.13 -4.12 10.21
C GLN A 56 18.54 -4.09 8.72
N PHE A 57 17.62 -4.43 7.83
CA PHE A 57 17.87 -4.40 6.40
C PHE A 57 18.06 -2.97 5.92
N GLU A 58 19.03 -2.77 5.03
CA GLU A 58 19.29 -1.47 4.45
C GLU A 58 18.17 -1.10 3.46
N VAL A 59 17.50 0.02 3.71
CA VAL A 59 16.49 0.57 2.81
C VAL A 59 17.21 1.35 1.71
N THR A 60 17.36 0.73 0.55
CA THR A 60 17.89 1.39 -0.64
C THR A 60 16.75 1.86 -1.54
N PRO A 61 16.95 2.87 -2.41
CA PRO A 61 15.93 3.24 -3.40
C PRO A 61 15.46 2.07 -4.26
N ALA A 62 16.34 1.10 -4.58
CA ALA A 62 15.95 -0.12 -5.30
C ALA A 62 14.97 -0.98 -4.51
N THR A 63 15.18 -1.14 -3.19
CA THR A 63 14.22 -1.85 -2.33
C THR A 63 12.87 -1.15 -2.32
N VAL A 64 12.83 0.18 -2.24
CA VAL A 64 11.57 0.95 -2.26
C VAL A 64 10.82 0.76 -3.58
N ILE A 65 11.50 0.78 -4.73
CA ILE A 65 10.88 0.51 -6.03
C ILE A 65 10.26 -0.90 -6.07
N ALA A 66 10.98 -1.91 -5.56
CA ALA A 66 10.48 -3.27 -5.49
C ALA A 66 9.23 -3.37 -4.60
N PHE A 67 9.24 -2.72 -3.43
CA PHE A 67 8.08 -2.64 -2.53
C PHE A 67 6.86 -2.02 -3.19
N LEU A 68 7.03 -0.84 -3.80
CA LEU A 68 5.95 -0.13 -4.48
C LEU A 68 5.33 -0.98 -5.60
N THR A 69 6.15 -1.76 -6.30
CA THR A 69 5.69 -2.67 -7.35
C THR A 69 4.83 -3.80 -6.79
N ILE A 70 5.30 -4.49 -5.75
CA ILE A 70 4.57 -5.60 -5.10
C ILE A 70 3.25 -5.08 -4.50
N MET A 71 3.29 -3.93 -3.83
CA MET A 71 2.10 -3.30 -3.26
C MET A 71 1.09 -2.89 -4.33
N GLY A 72 1.55 -2.45 -5.50
CA GLY A 72 0.68 -2.18 -6.65
C GLY A 72 -0.09 -3.42 -7.11
N TYR A 73 0.56 -4.59 -7.16
CA TYR A 73 -0.09 -5.86 -7.46
C TYR A 73 -1.08 -6.29 -6.36
N SER A 74 -0.68 -6.20 -5.08
CA SER A 74 -1.58 -6.51 -3.95
C SER A 74 -2.85 -5.66 -3.96
N LEU A 75 -2.72 -4.37 -4.29
CA LEU A 75 -3.85 -3.47 -4.44
C LEU A 75 -4.77 -3.90 -5.60
N TYR A 76 -4.19 -4.27 -6.75
CA TYR A 76 -4.97 -4.74 -7.89
C TYR A 76 -5.79 -5.98 -7.53
N ASP A 77 -5.17 -6.97 -6.89
CA ASP A 77 -5.86 -8.19 -6.43
C ASP A 77 -7.00 -7.85 -5.46
N THR A 78 -6.76 -6.92 -4.54
CA THR A 78 -7.78 -6.43 -3.60
C THR A 78 -8.98 -5.81 -4.33
N ILE A 79 -8.74 -4.96 -5.33
CA ILE A 79 -9.82 -4.33 -6.13
C ILE A 79 -10.62 -5.38 -6.89
N VAL A 80 -9.95 -6.34 -7.53
CA VAL A 80 -10.62 -7.41 -8.31
C VAL A 80 -11.50 -8.26 -7.39
N VAL A 81 -11.01 -8.62 -6.20
CA VAL A 81 -11.80 -9.37 -5.23
C VAL A 81 -13.01 -8.56 -4.76
N TYR A 82 -12.84 -7.26 -4.48
CA TYR A 82 -13.97 -6.42 -4.08
C TYR A 82 -15.01 -6.24 -5.18
N ASP A 83 -14.57 -6.01 -6.42
CA ASP A 83 -15.46 -5.92 -7.56
C ASP A 83 -16.22 -7.25 -7.73
N LYS A 84 -15.57 -8.41 -7.49
CA LYS A 84 -16.22 -9.71 -7.53
C LYS A 84 -17.21 -9.93 -6.39
N VAL A 85 -16.89 -9.52 -5.17
CA VAL A 85 -17.81 -9.58 -4.02
C VAL A 85 -19.06 -8.74 -4.30
N ARG A 86 -18.90 -7.54 -4.88
CA ARG A 86 -20.02 -6.68 -5.25
C ARG A 86 -20.89 -7.30 -6.35
N GLU A 87 -20.28 -7.99 -7.31
CA GLU A 87 -21.00 -8.75 -8.35
C GLU A 87 -21.80 -9.93 -7.75
N ILE A 88 -21.22 -10.68 -6.82
CA ILE A 88 -21.85 -11.85 -6.18
C ILE A 88 -23.00 -11.44 -5.26
N ASP A 89 -22.85 -10.36 -4.49
CA ASP A 89 -23.88 -9.90 -3.56
C ASP A 89 -25.13 -9.35 -4.29
N GLY A 90 -25.00 -8.96 -5.56
CA GLY A 90 -26.12 -8.70 -6.48
C GLY A 90 -27.09 -7.58 -6.07
N ARG A 91 -26.85 -6.86 -4.95
CA ARG A 91 -27.82 -5.92 -4.35
C ARG A 91 -27.18 -4.72 -3.65
N LEU A 92 -26.45 -3.90 -4.41
CA LEU A 92 -26.44 -2.44 -4.23
C LEU A 92 -26.46 -1.75 -5.60
#